data_AF-A0AAV3PPL1-F1
#
_entry.id   AF-A0AAV3PPL1-F1
#
_cell.length_a   1.000
_cell.length_b   1.000
_cell.length_c   1.000
_cell.angle_alpha   90.00
_cell.angle_beta   90.00
_cell.angle_gamma   90.00
#
_symmetry.space_group_name_H-M   'P 1'
#
loop_
_entity.id
_entity.type
_entity.pdbx_description
1 polymer ?
#
loop_
_entity_poly.entity_id
_entity_poly.type
_entity_poly.pdbx_seq_one_letter_code
_entity_poly.pdbx_strand_id
1 'polypeptide(L)'
;MAEKSIIEALNNCLQGLCENKLIFGGWMVLFGGDFRQVLPVIPRGSRKEQVEASIVTWTLWNHFIKLRLTDNMREKDDPGFIRR
;
A
#
# COMPACT_ATOMS: atom_id res chain seq x y z
N MET A 1 6.69 5.54 1.20
CA MET A 1 5.54 4.64 1.39
C MET A 1 4.70 5.15 2.56
N ALA A 2 3.37 5.11 2.47
CA ALA A 2 2.50 5.48 3.59
C ALA A 2 2.55 4.41 4.69
N GLU A 3 2.48 4.83 5.95
CA GLU A 3 2.38 3.94 7.10
C GLU A 3 0.97 3.29 7.16
N LYS A 4 0.89 2.04 7.60
CA LYS A 4 -0.36 1.28 7.78
C LYS A 4 -1.37 2.03 8.64
N SER A 5 -0.92 2.70 9.71
CA SER A 5 -1.79 3.45 10.63
C SER A 5 -2.58 4.56 9.93
N ILE A 6 -1.99 5.22 8.93
CA ILE A 6 -2.67 6.25 8.13
C ILE A 6 -3.81 5.63 7.31
N ILE A 7 -3.59 4.44 6.77
CA ILE A 7 -4.56 3.71 5.94
C ILE A 7 -5.70 3.16 6.81
N GLU A 8 -5.38 2.67 8.01
CA GLU A 8 -6.37 2.26 9.02
C GLU A 8 -7.23 3.45 9.47
N ALA A 9 -6.61 4.61 9.71
CA ALA A 9 -7.33 5.84 10.06
C ALA A 9 -8.26 6.28 8.93
N LEU A 10 -7.82 6.21 7.67
CA LEU A 10 -8.65 6.49 6.50
C LEU A 10 -9.85 5.53 6.43
N ASN A 11 -9.64 4.22 6.63
CA ASN A 11 -10.72 3.24 6.67
C ASN A 11 -11.76 3.60 7.74
N ASN A 12 -11.31 3.86 8.96
CA ASN A 12 -12.20 4.18 10.08
C ASN A 12 -12.96 5.50 9.85
N CYS A 13 -12.29 6.50 9.28
CA CYS A 13 -12.90 7.78 8.91
C CYS A 13 -14.02 7.59 7.90
N LEU A 14 -13.77 6.87 6.80
CA LEU A 14 -14.78 6.63 5.76
C LEU A 14 -15.94 5.77 6.28
N GLN A 15 -15.67 4.79 7.15
CA GLN A 15 -16.73 4.02 7.80
C GLN A 15 -17.62 4.88 8.70
N GLY A 16 -17.03 5.84 9.42
CA GLY A 16 -17.77 6.79 10.24
C GLY A 16 -18.61 7.75 9.41
N LEU A 17 -18.01 8.37 8.39
CA LEU A 17 -18.67 9.35 7.51
C LEU A 17 -19.81 8.74 6.70
N CYS A 18 -19.67 7.48 6.26
CA CYS A 18 -20.70 6.79 5.48
C CYS A 18 -21.69 6.02 6.36
N GLU A 19 -21.53 6.04 7.68
CA GLU A 19 -22.28 5.21 8.64
C GLU A 19 -22.34 3.73 8.22
N ASN A 20 -21.27 3.24 7.59
CA ASN A 20 -21.20 1.94 6.95
C ASN A 20 -19.93 1.19 7.40
N LYS A 21 -20.08 -0.03 7.91
CA LYS A 21 -18.97 -0.84 8.44
C LYS A 21 -18.23 -1.66 7.38
N LEU A 22 -18.63 -1.58 6.11
CA LEU A 22 -17.84 -2.14 5.00
C LEU A 22 -16.44 -1.49 4.95
N ILE A 23 -15.48 -2.19 4.35
CA ILE A 23 -14.12 -1.67 4.18
C ILE A 23 -14.18 -0.34 3.41
N PHE A 24 -13.50 0.69 3.92
CA PHE A 24 -13.55 2.08 3.46
C PHE A 24 -14.98 2.65 3.34
N GLY A 25 -15.91 2.25 4.20
CA GLY A 25 -17.30 2.71 4.15
C GLY A 25 -18.07 2.24 2.91
N GLY A 26 -17.57 1.23 2.21
CA GLY A 26 -18.13 0.75 0.94
C GLY A 26 -17.62 1.50 -0.30
N TRP A 27 -16.69 2.44 -0.14
CA TRP A 27 -16.09 3.15 -1.26
C TRP A 27 -15.09 2.26 -2.02
N MET A 28 -15.06 2.43 -3.34
CA MET A 28 -13.99 1.87 -4.16
C MET A 28 -12.72 2.69 -3.94
N VAL A 29 -11.68 2.04 -3.42
CA VAL A 29 -10.36 2.65 -3.18
C VAL A 29 -9.31 1.93 -4.00
N LEU A 30 -8.52 2.70 -4.75
CA LEU A 30 -7.38 2.20 -5.51
C LEU A 30 -6.08 2.69 -4.87
N PHE A 31 -5.25 1.76 -4.41
CA PHE A 31 -3.89 2.05 -4.00
C PHE A 31 -2.93 1.86 -5.17
N GLY A 32 -2.03 2.82 -5.34
CA GLY A 32 -0.92 2.76 -6.29
C GLY A 32 0.40 2.88 -5.57
N GLY A 33 1.41 2.11 -6.02
CA GLY A 33 2.75 2.16 -5.47
C GLY A 33 3.63 1.03 -5.96
N ASP A 34 4.89 1.06 -5.58
CA ASP A 34 5.85 0.00 -5.84
C ASP A 34 6.47 -0.46 -4.53
N PHE A 35 6.25 -1.71 -4.14
CA PHE A 35 6.80 -2.30 -2.91
C PHE A 35 8.32 -2.51 -2.95
N ARG A 36 8.95 -2.32 -4.11
CA ARG A 36 10.41 -2.26 -4.24
C ARG A 36 10.97 -0.90 -3.81
N GLN A 37 10.11 0.10 -3.56
CA GLN A 37 10.50 1.33 -2.90
C GLN A 37 10.75 1.10 -1.41
N VAL A 38 11.30 2.12 -0.75
CA VAL A 38 11.60 2.06 0.69
C VAL A 38 10.35 1.79 1.53
N LEU A 39 10.51 0.97 2.57
CA LEU A 39 9.50 0.73 3.60
C LEU A 39 9.11 2.05 4.32
N PRO A 40 7.99 2.07 5.06
CA PRO A 40 7.65 3.21 5.91
C PRO A 40 8.79 3.52 6.89
N VAL A 41 9.11 4.80 7.03
CA VAL A 41 10.17 5.26 7.92
C VAL A 41 9.63 5.35 9.33
N ILE A 42 10.11 4.50 10.23
CA ILE A 42 9.84 4.56 11.67
C ILE A 42 11.09 5.13 12.37
N PRO A 43 11.06 6.38 12.86
CA PRO A 43 12.22 6.98 13.52
C PRO A 43 12.66 6.15 14.73
N ARG A 44 13.94 5.76 14.76
CA ARG A 44 14.51 4.87 15.80
C ARG A 44 13.85 3.48 15.87
N GLY A 45 13.03 3.12 14.89
CA GLY A 45 12.38 1.82 14.80
C GLY A 45 13.34 0.74 14.29
N SER A 46 13.17 -0.45 14.84
CA SER A 46 13.78 -1.68 14.38
C SER A 46 13.28 -2.07 12.97
N ARG A 47 14.01 -2.99 12.33
CA ARG A 47 13.60 -3.58 11.05
C ARG A 47 12.22 -4.26 11.14
N LYS A 48 11.92 -4.87 12.28
CA LYS A 48 10.61 -5.51 12.52
C LYS A 48 9.50 -4.48 12.53
N GLU A 49 9.68 -3.38 13.26
CA GLU A 49 8.68 -2.30 13.34
C GLU A 49 8.45 -1.64 11.97
N GLN A 50 9.50 -1.48 11.15
CA GLN A 50 9.34 -0.96 9.77
C GLN A 50 8.50 -1.89 8.88
N VAL A 51 8.67 -3.21 9.02
CA VAL A 51 7.86 -4.19 8.28
C VAL A 51 6.41 -4.19 8.81
N GLU A 52 6.22 -4.18 10.12
CA GLU A 52 4.89 -4.13 10.77
C GLU A 52 4.12 -2.83 10.46
N ALA A 53 4.84 -1.76 10.18
CA ALA A 53 4.27 -0.49 9.72
C ALA A 53 3.81 -0.53 8.25
N SER A 54 4.15 -1.55 7.48
CA SER A 54 3.76 -1.67 6.07
C SER A 54 2.34 -2.21 5.90
N ILE A 55 1.62 -1.72 4.88
CA ILE A 55 0.26 -2.14 4.53
C ILE A 55 0.15 -3.65 4.28
N VAL A 56 1.23 -4.31 3.84
CA VAL A 56 1.24 -5.75 3.55
C VAL A 56 1.06 -6.62 4.80
N THR A 57 1.31 -6.07 5.98
CA THR A 57 1.10 -6.74 7.27
C THR A 57 -0.29 -6.47 7.85
N TRP A 58 -1.11 -5.67 7.18
CA TRP A 58 -2.45 -5.37 7.64
C TRP A 58 -3.37 -6.58 7.50
N THR A 59 -4.25 -6.79 8.48
CA THR A 59 -5.22 -7.90 8.47
C THR A 59 -6.17 -7.84 7.26
N LEU A 60 -6.46 -6.64 6.76
CA LEU A 60 -7.30 -6.47 5.56
C LEU A 60 -6.54 -6.66 4.24
N TRP A 61 -5.23 -6.89 4.26
CA TRP A 61 -4.41 -7.05 3.04
C TRP A 61 -4.97 -8.10 2.06
N ASN A 62 -5.55 -9.18 2.58
CA ASN A 62 -6.12 -10.25 1.77
C ASN A 62 -7.47 -9.88 1.10
N HIS A 63 -8.09 -8.77 1.48
CA HIS A 63 -9.31 -8.26 0.85
C HIS A 63 -9.03 -7.42 -0.41
N PHE A 64 -7.76 -7.07 -0.67
CA PHE A 64 -7.38 -6.30 -1.84
C PHE A 64 -7.26 -7.16 -3.08
N ILE A 65 -7.80 -6.65 -4.19
CA ILE A 65 -7.49 -7.15 -5.53
C ILE A 65 -6.11 -6.63 -5.91
N LYS A 66 -5.18 -7.54 -6.20
CA LYS A 66 -3.80 -7.19 -6.56
C LYS A 66 -3.66 -7.10 -8.06
N LEU A 67 -3.44 -5.89 -8.56
CA LEU A 67 -3.14 -5.63 -9.98
C LEU A 67 -1.66 -5.30 -10.11
N ARG A 68 -0.99 -5.90 -11.09
CA ARG A 68 0.44 -5.68 -11.35
C ARG A 68 0.62 -5.09 -12.73
N LEU A 69 1.27 -3.92 -12.79
CA LEU A 69 1.77 -3.38 -14.04
C LEU A 69 3.08 -4.10 -14.40
N THR A 70 3.17 -4.62 -15.62
CA THR A 70 4.34 -5.38 -16.10
C THR A 70 5.21 -4.59 -17.07
N ASP A 71 4.62 -3.62 -17.75
CA ASP A 71 5.33 -2.83 -18.76
C ASP A 71 5.99 -1.61 -18.13
N ASN A 72 7.32 -1.59 -18.15
CA ASN A 72 8.08 -0.43 -17.73
C ASN A 72 8.01 0.63 -18.83
N MET A 73 7.29 1.72 -18.55
CA MET A 73 7.10 2.80 -19.52
C MET A 73 8.28 3.77 -19.60
N ARG A 74 9.14 3.80 -18.57
CA ARG A 74 10.25 4.75 -18.44
C ARG A 74 11.47 4.34 -19.25
N GLU A 75 11.79 3.05 -19.25
CA GLU A 75 13.06 2.52 -19.78
C GLU A 75 12.82 1.60 -20.99
N LYS A 76 11.82 1.90 -21.82
CA LYS A 76 11.42 1.04 -22.95
C LYS A 76 12.54 0.78 -23.96
N ASP A 77 13.40 1.77 -24.12
CA ASP A 77 14.43 1.79 -25.17
C ASP A 77 15.76 1.16 -24.72
N ASP A 78 15.85 0.71 -23.46
CA ASP A 78 16.98 -0.08 -22.95
C ASP A 78 16.50 -1.43 -22.35
N PRO A 79 16.31 -2.45 -23.21
CA PRO A 79 15.93 -3.79 -22.76
C PRO A 79 16.94 -4.45 -21.80
N GLY A 80 18.21 -4.00 -21.81
CA GLY A 80 19.26 -4.50 -20.94
C GLY A 80 19.11 -4.03 -19.49
N PHE A 81 18.57 -2.82 -19.31
CA PHE A 81 18.27 -2.25 -17.99
C PHE A 81 16.97 -2.80 -17.40
N ILE A 82 15.93 -3.04 -18.21
CA ILE A 82 14.61 -3.53 -17.74
C ILE A 82 14.70 -4.92 -17.07
N ARG A 83 15.62 -5.78 -17.51
CA ARG A 83 15.72 -7.18 -17.05
C ARG A 83 16.54 -7.39 -15.76
N ARG A 84 17.07 -6.33 -15.15
CA ARG A 84 17.85 -6.40 -13.89
C ARG A 84 17.00 -6.26 -12.65
#